data_AF-A0A9D6R1D5-F1
#
_entry.id   AF-A0A9D6R1D5-F1
#
_cell.length_a   1.000
_cell.length_b   1.000
_cell.length_c   1.000
_cell.angle_alpha   90.00
_cell.angle_beta   90.00
_cell.angle_gamma   90.00
#
_symmetry.space_group_name_H-M   'P 1'
#
loop_
_entity.id
_entity.type
_entity.pdbx_description
1 polymer ?
#
loop_
_entity_poly.entity_id
_entity_poly.type
_entity_poly.pdbx_seq_one_letter_code
_entity_poly.pdbx_strand_id
1 'polypeptide(L)'
;MFLKIRSLCAFTLLIALASLLIACGGVSQSDYDSAKQALTAQDQKVQSLQAQLSAKEKEIADAQKKIAEAQKQNTPVAPAATSNAGVLLGARPAPTAAPRATNTPLPPGFTPPPPPPAPVPPNSFYDAMKLYVHADTVTSGAGESSFNFDASGITNPSCVQTSVFKRGMRIVFRFEVLDATTGKRLTDQEVASAAVKLPTGEEIKGRFGRHGSTNDSPWFWTASFDIPLNYPLGVLDWTLNVSTKDGKSIAYKPWAISNPDRGSESRTQIIDF
;
A
#
# COMPACT_ATOMS: atom_id res chain seq x y z
N MET A 1 -31.84 -8.03 8.50
CA MET A 1 -33.26 -7.68 8.30
C MET A 1 -33.39 -6.61 7.20
N PHE A 2 -32.92 -6.88 5.98
CA PHE A 2 -32.92 -5.91 4.85
C PHE A 2 -33.06 -6.63 3.49
N LEU A 3 -34.02 -7.55 3.39
CA LEU A 3 -34.23 -8.32 2.15
C LEU A 3 -35.71 -8.53 1.87
N LYS A 4 -36.46 -7.45 1.59
CA LYS A 4 -37.87 -7.58 1.16
C LYS A 4 -38.47 -6.41 0.36
N ILE A 5 -37.66 -5.57 -0.30
CA ILE A 5 -38.18 -4.39 -1.05
C ILE A 5 -37.93 -4.44 -2.57
N ARG A 6 -37.20 -5.43 -3.10
CA ARG A 6 -36.92 -5.48 -4.56
C ARG A 6 -37.96 -6.18 -5.43
N SER A 7 -39.02 -6.75 -4.85
CA SER A 7 -39.99 -7.55 -5.62
C SER A 7 -41.16 -6.75 -6.22
N LEU A 8 -41.31 -5.45 -5.91
CA LEU A 8 -42.51 -4.69 -6.30
C LEU A 8 -42.37 -3.84 -7.59
N CYS A 9 -41.15 -3.53 -8.06
CA CYS A 9 -40.97 -2.69 -9.26
C CYS A 9 -40.96 -3.47 -10.59
N ALA A 10 -40.83 -4.79 -10.58
CA ALA A 10 -40.83 -5.59 -11.82
C ALA A 10 -42.24 -5.85 -12.36
N PHE A 11 -43.28 -5.73 -11.53
CA PHE A 11 -44.67 -6.03 -11.94
C PHE A 11 -45.41 -4.82 -12.53
N THR A 12 -45.00 -3.59 -12.25
CA THR A 12 -45.64 -2.38 -12.79
C THR A 12 -45.15 -2.00 -14.19
N LEU A 13 -43.96 -2.45 -14.61
CA LEU A 13 -43.45 -2.18 -15.98
C LEU A 13 -44.08 -3.11 -17.03
N LEU A 14 -44.58 -4.29 -16.63
CA LEU A 14 -45.22 -5.26 -17.53
C LEU A 14 -46.65 -4.88 -17.93
N ILE A 15 -47.33 -4.03 -17.15
CA ILE A 15 -48.70 -3.59 -17.46
C ILE A 15 -48.70 -2.36 -18.40
N ALA A 16 -47.62 -1.55 -18.39
CA ALA A 16 -47.50 -0.39 -19.27
C ALA A 16 -47.11 -0.74 -20.72
N LEU A 17 -46.63 -1.96 -20.98
CA LEU A 17 -46.28 -2.40 -22.34
C LEU A 17 -47.45 -3.04 -23.10
N ALA A 18 -48.52 -3.44 -22.41
CA ALA A 18 -49.67 -4.09 -23.03
C ALA A 18 -50.66 -3.11 -23.69
N SER A 19 -50.60 -1.82 -23.35
CA SER A 19 -51.49 -0.79 -23.91
C SER A 19 -50.93 -0.06 -25.15
N LEU A 20 -49.73 -0.41 -25.62
CA LEU A 20 -49.08 0.18 -26.80
C LEU A 20 -48.99 -0.76 -28.02
N LEU A 21 -49.79 -1.83 -28.07
CA LEU A 21 -49.71 -2.88 -29.10
C LEU A 21 -50.90 -2.96 -30.08
N ILE A 22 -51.78 -1.95 -30.11
CA ILE A 22 -52.93 -1.94 -31.04
C ILE A 22 -52.58 -1.31 -32.41
N ALA A 23 -51.37 -0.77 -32.60
CA ALA A 23 -51.03 0.01 -33.81
C ALA A 23 -49.96 -0.58 -34.75
N CYS A 24 -49.34 -1.73 -34.45
CA CYS A 24 -48.30 -2.32 -35.31
C CYS A 24 -48.55 -3.83 -35.48
N GLY A 25 -48.33 -4.34 -36.70
CA GLY A 25 -48.68 -5.69 -37.15
C GLY A 25 -48.45 -6.80 -36.12
N GLY A 26 -49.44 -7.69 -35.99
CA GLY A 26 -49.45 -8.75 -34.98
C GLY A 26 -48.18 -9.60 -35.01
N VAL A 27 -47.62 -9.86 -33.83
CA VAL A 27 -46.52 -10.79 -33.63
C VAL A 27 -46.93 -12.16 -34.15
N SER A 28 -46.13 -12.76 -35.02
CA SER A 28 -46.45 -14.08 -35.57
C SER A 28 -46.36 -15.15 -34.46
N GLN A 29 -47.16 -16.21 -34.56
CA GLN A 29 -47.10 -17.33 -33.59
C GLN A 29 -45.68 -17.91 -33.47
N SER A 30 -44.93 -17.95 -34.59
CA SER A 30 -43.53 -18.37 -34.62
C SER A 30 -42.60 -17.47 -33.82
N ASP A 31 -42.82 -16.16 -33.81
CA ASP A 31 -42.02 -15.22 -33.01
C ASP A 31 -42.31 -15.40 -31.52
N TYR A 32 -43.57 -15.65 -31.16
CA TYR A 32 -43.97 -15.95 -29.78
C TYR A 32 -43.31 -17.25 -29.27
N ASP A 33 -43.35 -18.31 -30.07
CA ASP A 33 -42.77 -19.61 -29.70
C ASP A 33 -41.24 -19.50 -29.59
N SER A 34 -40.59 -18.74 -30.49
CA SER A 34 -39.16 -18.45 -30.43
C SER A 34 -38.78 -17.67 -29.16
N ALA A 35 -39.56 -16.66 -28.79
CA ALA A 35 -39.33 -15.88 -27.57
C ALA A 35 -39.52 -16.74 -26.30
N LYS A 36 -40.52 -17.64 -26.29
CA LYS A 36 -40.75 -18.57 -25.18
C LYS A 36 -39.60 -19.56 -25.03
N GLN A 37 -39.06 -20.06 -26.14
CA GLN A 37 -37.90 -20.95 -26.13
C GLN A 37 -36.64 -20.22 -25.64
N ALA A 38 -36.42 -18.97 -26.08
CA ALA A 38 -35.32 -18.14 -25.62
C ALA A 38 -35.39 -17.86 -24.11
N LEU A 39 -36.58 -17.56 -23.59
CA LEU A 39 -36.79 -17.33 -22.16
C LEU A 39 -36.49 -18.59 -21.34
N THR A 40 -36.94 -19.76 -21.82
CA THR A 40 -36.66 -21.05 -21.15
C THR A 40 -35.15 -21.36 -21.13
N ALA A 41 -34.44 -21.10 -22.23
CA ALA A 41 -32.99 -21.25 -22.29
C ALA A 41 -32.26 -20.28 -21.34
N GLN A 42 -32.76 -19.05 -21.21
CA GLN A 42 -32.21 -18.07 -20.28
C GLN A 42 -32.42 -18.49 -18.82
N ASP A 43 -33.60 -19.00 -18.47
CA ASP A 43 -33.89 -19.52 -17.14
C ASP A 43 -32.98 -20.69 -16.77
N GLN A 44 -32.77 -21.63 -17.69
CA GLN A 44 -31.82 -22.74 -17.50
C GLN A 44 -30.39 -22.23 -17.27
N LYS A 45 -29.97 -21.19 -18.01
CA LYS A 45 -28.65 -20.57 -17.83
C LYS A 45 -28.52 -19.93 -16.45
N VAL A 46 -29.54 -19.20 -15.98
CA VAL A 46 -29.55 -18.59 -14.65
C VAL A 46 -29.47 -19.65 -13.56
N GLN A 47 -30.24 -20.74 -13.66
CA GLN A 47 -30.18 -21.85 -12.70
C GLN A 47 -28.79 -22.51 -12.67
N SER A 48 -28.15 -22.68 -13.83
CA SER A 48 -26.80 -23.24 -13.91
C SER A 48 -25.74 -22.33 -13.26
N LEU A 49 -25.85 -21.02 -13.45
CA LEU A 49 -24.95 -20.05 -12.84
C LEU A 49 -25.16 -19.97 -11.33
N GLN A 50 -26.41 -20.04 -10.86
CA GLN A 50 -26.74 -20.10 -9.44
C GLN A 50 -26.10 -21.32 -8.77
N ALA A 51 -26.16 -22.49 -9.43
CA ALA A 51 -25.52 -23.70 -8.95
C ALA A 51 -23.99 -23.56 -8.89
N GLN A 52 -23.37 -22.99 -9.93
CA GLN A 52 -21.92 -22.74 -9.97
C GLN A 52 -21.46 -21.78 -8.86
N LEU A 53 -22.22 -20.72 -8.59
CA LEU A 53 -21.90 -19.77 -7.52
C LEU A 53 -21.95 -20.46 -6.15
N SER A 54 -22.99 -21.24 -5.86
CA SER A 54 -23.08 -21.97 -4.58
C SER A 54 -21.96 -22.98 -4.39
N ALA A 55 -21.50 -23.63 -5.47
CA ALA A 55 -20.35 -24.53 -5.43
C ALA A 55 -19.04 -23.78 -5.13
N LYS A 56 -18.86 -22.59 -5.74
CA LYS A 56 -17.69 -21.74 -5.49
C LYS A 56 -17.66 -21.13 -4.09
N GLU A 57 -18.81 -20.74 -3.55
CA GLU A 57 -18.92 -20.28 -2.16
C GLU A 57 -18.48 -21.36 -1.17
N LYS A 58 -18.85 -22.63 -1.43
CA LYS A 58 -18.39 -23.76 -0.63
C LYS A 58 -16.88 -23.98 -0.74
N GLU A 59 -16.32 -23.89 -1.96
CA GLU A 59 -14.87 -24.01 -2.18
C GLU A 59 -14.07 -22.94 -1.44
N ILE A 60 -14.57 -21.69 -1.44
CA ILE A 60 -13.96 -20.57 -0.70
C ILE A 60 -14.02 -20.82 0.81
N ALA A 61 -15.16 -21.29 1.33
CA ALA A 61 -15.29 -21.60 2.76
C ALA A 61 -14.32 -22.71 3.20
N ASP A 62 -14.16 -23.75 2.39
CA ASP A 62 -13.20 -24.84 2.64
C ASP A 62 -11.75 -24.34 2.59
N ALA A 63 -11.42 -23.45 1.65
CA ALA A 63 -10.09 -22.83 1.56
C ALA A 63 -9.77 -21.94 2.77
N GLN A 64 -10.72 -21.12 3.22
CA GLN A 64 -10.57 -20.29 4.41
C GLN A 64 -10.33 -21.13 5.67
N LYS A 65 -11.02 -22.26 5.80
CA LYS A 65 -10.80 -23.20 6.90
C LYS A 65 -9.37 -23.78 6.88
N LYS A 66 -8.87 -24.16 5.71
CA LYS A 66 -7.49 -24.66 5.55
C LYS A 66 -6.44 -23.59 5.89
N ILE A 67 -6.67 -22.33 5.51
CA ILE A 67 -5.77 -21.22 5.86
C ILE A 67 -5.73 -21.02 7.38
N ALA A 68 -6.89 -21.05 8.05
CA ALA A 68 -6.97 -20.91 9.50
C ALA A 68 -6.30 -22.09 10.24
N GLU A 69 -6.34 -23.29 9.69
CA GLU A 69 -5.64 -24.48 10.22
C GLU A 69 -4.11 -24.38 10.03
N ALA A 70 -3.64 -23.94 8.85
CA ALA A 70 -2.22 -23.73 8.57
C ALA A 70 -1.59 -22.64 9.45
N GLN A 71 -2.33 -21.58 9.75
CA GLN A 71 -1.89 -20.52 10.65
C GLN A 71 -1.69 -21.00 12.11
N LYS A 72 -2.39 -22.06 12.54
CA LYS A 72 -2.19 -22.63 13.90
C LYS A 72 -0.93 -23.48 14.03
N GLN A 73 -0.35 -23.92 12.91
CA GLN A 73 0.84 -24.79 12.90
C GLN A 73 2.16 -24.03 12.73
N ASN A 74 2.12 -22.79 12.26
CA ASN A 74 3.29 -21.92 12.18
C ASN A 74 3.40 -21.07 13.44
N THR A 75 3.91 -21.66 14.52
CA THR A 75 4.44 -20.87 15.63
C THR A 75 5.66 -20.12 15.10
N PRO A 76 5.73 -18.77 15.18
CA PRO A 76 6.91 -18.03 14.73
C PRO A 76 8.10 -18.47 15.57
N VAL A 77 9.10 -19.09 14.92
CA VAL A 77 10.45 -19.11 15.48
C VAL A 77 10.88 -17.65 15.53
N ALA A 78 10.95 -17.11 16.74
CA ALA A 78 11.38 -15.74 16.99
C ALA A 78 12.67 -15.47 16.19
N PRO A 79 12.66 -14.52 15.23
CA PRO A 79 13.90 -14.15 14.55
C PRO A 79 14.85 -13.61 15.61
N ALA A 80 16.08 -14.13 15.59
CA ALA A 80 17.17 -13.63 16.41
C ALA A 80 17.21 -12.10 16.28
N ALA A 81 17.11 -11.42 17.42
CA ALA A 81 17.13 -9.96 17.49
C ALA A 81 18.48 -9.44 16.99
N THR A 82 18.58 -9.15 15.70
CA THR A 82 19.59 -8.22 15.20
C THR A 82 19.09 -6.82 15.51
N SER A 83 19.69 -6.21 16.53
CA SER A 83 19.48 -4.83 16.94
C SER A 83 19.90 -3.86 15.84
N ASN A 84 19.10 -3.72 14.80
CA ASN A 84 19.16 -2.55 13.94
C ASN A 84 18.28 -1.50 14.59
N ALA A 85 18.89 -0.66 15.44
CA ALA A 85 18.31 0.60 15.84
C ALA A 85 17.95 1.34 14.54
N GLY A 86 16.65 1.36 14.21
CA GLY A 86 16.15 1.97 13.00
C GLY A 86 16.58 3.42 12.95
N VAL A 87 17.22 3.81 11.87
CA VAL A 87 17.54 5.22 11.57
C VAL A 87 16.26 6.04 11.66
N LEU A 88 16.13 6.83 12.73
CA LEU A 88 15.09 7.85 12.84
C LEU A 88 15.40 8.92 11.80
N LEU A 89 14.49 9.10 10.84
CA LEU A 89 14.43 10.29 9.96
C LEU A 89 15.74 10.61 9.21
N GLY A 90 16.39 9.62 8.59
CA GLY A 90 17.59 9.86 7.77
C GLY A 90 18.85 10.28 8.55
N ALA A 91 18.81 10.21 9.89
CA ALA A 91 19.94 10.51 10.75
C ALA A 91 20.99 9.37 10.73
N ARG A 92 22.27 9.70 10.64
CA ARG A 92 23.35 8.69 10.64
C ARG A 92 23.77 8.37 12.08
N PRO A 93 23.85 7.09 12.48
CA PRO A 93 24.28 6.72 13.82
C PRO A 93 25.74 7.13 14.06
N ALA A 94 26.00 7.76 15.20
CA ALA A 94 27.34 8.09 15.66
C ALA A 94 28.06 6.81 16.18
N PRO A 95 29.40 6.71 16.04
CA PRO A 95 30.15 5.59 16.59
C PRO A 95 29.95 5.44 18.10
N THR A 96 29.60 4.24 18.57
CA THR A 96 29.41 3.96 20.01
C THR A 96 30.70 3.45 20.64
N ALA A 97 30.97 3.84 21.89
CA ALA A 97 32.13 3.35 22.66
C ALA A 97 32.02 1.84 22.96
N ALA A 98 33.17 1.16 23.09
CA ALA A 98 33.23 -0.30 23.28
C ALA A 98 32.61 -0.76 24.62
N PRO A 99 32.03 -1.99 24.68
CA PRO A 99 31.44 -2.54 25.91
C PRO A 99 32.47 -2.72 27.04
N ARG A 100 32.04 -2.52 28.28
CA ARG A 100 32.87 -2.75 29.49
C ARG A 100 33.14 -4.25 29.68
N ALA A 101 34.38 -4.61 29.98
CA ALA A 101 34.73 -5.98 30.36
C ALA A 101 33.99 -6.43 31.63
N THR A 102 33.52 -7.68 31.66
CA THR A 102 32.80 -8.28 32.78
C THR A 102 33.78 -8.76 33.85
N ASN A 103 33.47 -8.52 35.13
CA ASN A 103 34.37 -8.80 36.24
C ASN A 103 34.48 -10.31 36.54
N THR A 104 35.67 -10.87 36.43
CA THR A 104 36.04 -12.20 36.97
C THR A 104 36.16 -12.13 38.50
N PRO A 105 35.75 -13.16 39.27
CA PRO A 105 35.89 -13.15 40.73
C PRO A 105 37.35 -13.00 41.17
N LEU A 106 37.61 -12.04 42.08
CA LEU A 106 38.96 -11.73 42.55
C LEU A 106 39.39 -12.65 43.72
N PRO A 107 40.70 -12.95 43.85
CA PRO A 107 41.23 -13.71 44.99
C PRO A 107 41.04 -13.00 46.34
N PRO A 108 40.99 -13.73 47.46
CA PRO A 108 40.90 -13.15 48.81
C PRO A 108 42.08 -12.22 49.12
N GLY A 109 41.81 -11.03 49.64
CA GLY A 109 42.82 -10.04 50.02
C GLY A 109 43.09 -8.94 48.98
N PHE A 110 42.48 -9.01 47.79
CA PHE A 110 42.53 -7.92 46.82
C PHE A 110 41.39 -6.92 47.09
N THR A 111 41.75 -5.67 47.42
CA THR A 111 40.82 -4.54 47.28
C THR A 111 40.79 -4.13 45.82
N PRO A 112 39.66 -4.29 45.10
CA PRO A 112 39.59 -3.88 43.71
C PRO A 112 39.84 -2.37 43.60
N PRO A 113 40.57 -1.91 42.58
CA PRO A 113 40.67 -0.49 42.30
C PRO A 113 39.26 0.10 42.12
N PRO A 114 39.05 1.37 42.49
CA PRO A 114 37.75 2.01 42.36
C PRO A 114 37.23 1.80 40.93
N PRO A 115 35.95 1.41 40.78
CA PRO A 115 35.40 1.07 39.48
C PRO A 115 35.60 2.26 38.54
N PRO A 116 36.07 2.05 37.30
CA PRO A 116 36.22 3.15 36.35
C PRO A 116 34.92 3.95 36.24
N PRO A 117 35.02 5.28 36.04
CA PRO A 117 33.85 6.15 35.88
C PRO A 117 32.90 5.58 34.85
N ALA A 118 31.59 5.71 35.11
CA ALA A 118 30.58 5.29 34.14
C ALA A 118 30.84 6.01 32.81
N PRO A 119 30.76 5.31 31.66
CA PRO A 119 30.90 5.96 30.36
C PRO A 119 29.81 7.03 30.22
N VAL A 120 30.23 8.25 29.91
CA VAL A 120 29.32 9.36 29.64
C VAL A 120 28.78 9.17 28.21
N PRO A 121 27.46 9.16 27.99
CA PRO A 121 26.90 9.07 26.65
C PRO A 121 27.35 10.28 25.80
N PRO A 122 27.50 10.12 24.47
CA PRO A 122 27.82 11.24 23.61
C PRO A 122 26.70 12.29 23.64
N ASN A 123 27.05 13.55 23.40
CA ASN A 123 26.08 14.67 23.36
C ASN A 123 24.97 14.46 22.31
N SER A 124 25.24 13.66 21.27
CA SER A 124 24.26 13.22 20.30
C SER A 124 24.64 11.83 19.79
N PHE A 125 23.63 11.00 19.55
CA PHE A 125 23.78 9.72 18.85
C PHE A 125 23.72 9.88 17.33
N TYR A 126 23.53 11.11 16.82
CA TYR A 126 23.31 11.40 15.42
C TYR A 126 24.02 12.69 14.97
N ASP A 127 24.48 12.70 13.72
CA ASP A 127 24.97 13.91 13.06
C ASP A 127 23.85 14.93 12.81
N ALA A 128 24.22 16.20 12.67
CA ALA A 128 23.28 17.26 12.30
C ALA A 128 22.65 16.97 10.91
N MET A 129 21.33 16.93 10.87
CA MET A 129 20.58 16.74 9.62
C MET A 129 20.75 17.97 8.72
N LYS A 130 21.16 17.77 7.47
CA LYS A 130 21.25 18.84 6.46
C LYS A 130 19.95 18.98 5.67
N LEU A 131 19.32 17.85 5.38
CA LEU A 131 18.04 17.77 4.68
C LEU A 131 17.08 16.95 5.54
N TYR A 132 15.80 17.31 5.45
CA TYR A 132 14.69 16.55 6.00
C TYR A 132 13.73 16.21 4.86
N VAL A 133 13.20 14.98 4.89
CA VAL A 133 12.23 14.50 3.91
C VAL A 133 10.99 14.05 4.65
N HIS A 134 9.84 14.55 4.21
CA HIS A 134 8.54 13.93 4.50
C HIS A 134 8.10 13.19 3.24
N ALA A 135 7.77 11.91 3.34
CA ALA A 135 7.27 11.14 2.20
C ALA A 135 6.15 10.18 2.62
N ASP A 136 5.16 10.03 1.74
CA ASP A 136 4.08 9.06 1.87
C ASP A 136 3.75 8.40 0.53
N THR A 137 2.89 7.39 0.58
CA THR A 137 2.31 6.74 -0.61
C THR A 137 0.81 6.92 -0.62
N VAL A 138 0.27 7.20 -1.81
CA VAL A 138 -1.17 7.33 -2.04
C VAL A 138 -1.63 6.51 -3.23
N THR A 139 -2.92 6.22 -3.26
CA THR A 139 -3.62 5.66 -4.42
C THR A 139 -3.73 6.69 -5.55
N SER A 140 -3.61 6.20 -6.78
CA SER A 140 -3.89 6.96 -8.00
C SER A 140 -5.40 7.10 -8.26
N GLY A 141 -5.77 7.98 -9.18
CA GLY A 141 -7.13 8.01 -9.73
C GLY A 141 -7.45 6.79 -10.60
N ALA A 142 -8.74 6.61 -10.88
CA ALA A 142 -9.20 5.57 -11.81
C ALA A 142 -8.63 5.80 -13.21
N GLY A 143 -8.19 4.72 -13.87
CA GLY A 143 -7.59 4.77 -15.22
C GLY A 143 -6.19 5.36 -15.29
N GLU A 144 -5.60 5.80 -14.17
CA GLU A 144 -4.24 6.33 -14.19
C GLU A 144 -3.20 5.22 -14.33
N SER A 145 -3.42 4.05 -13.73
CA SER A 145 -2.57 2.87 -13.93
C SER A 145 -2.58 2.41 -15.39
N SER A 146 -1.41 2.04 -15.93
CA SER A 146 -1.29 1.41 -17.26
C SER A 146 -2.07 0.09 -17.40
N PHE A 147 -2.45 -0.55 -16.28
CA PHE A 147 -3.28 -1.75 -16.29
C PHE A 147 -4.79 -1.45 -16.24
N ASN A 148 -5.18 -0.17 -16.30
CA ASN A 148 -6.56 0.30 -16.15
C ASN A 148 -7.26 -0.27 -14.90
N PHE A 149 -6.47 -0.54 -13.86
CA PHE A 149 -6.94 -1.12 -12.63
C PHE A 149 -7.51 -0.02 -11.74
N ASP A 150 -8.82 -0.04 -11.53
CA ASP A 150 -9.48 0.79 -10.52
C ASP A 150 -9.37 0.08 -9.17
N ALA A 151 -8.52 0.63 -8.32
CA ALA A 151 -8.39 0.13 -6.98
C ALA A 151 -9.72 0.30 -6.25
N SER A 152 -10.37 -0.82 -6.00
CA SER A 152 -11.24 -1.07 -4.85
C SER A 152 -12.71 -0.68 -4.91
N GLY A 153 -13.32 -0.34 -6.05
CA GLY A 153 -14.75 0.01 -6.05
C GLY A 153 -15.08 1.14 -5.06
N ILE A 154 -14.06 1.88 -4.64
CA ILE A 154 -14.16 3.10 -3.87
C ILE A 154 -14.38 4.16 -4.92
N THR A 155 -15.55 4.78 -4.92
CA THR A 155 -15.83 5.89 -5.82
C THR A 155 -14.85 7.04 -5.50
N ASN A 156 -13.92 7.33 -6.42
CA ASN A 156 -12.91 8.40 -6.33
C ASN A 156 -11.82 8.25 -5.24
N PRO A 157 -10.99 7.19 -5.23
CA PRO A 157 -9.93 7.05 -4.24
C PRO A 157 -8.63 7.77 -4.64
N SER A 158 -8.67 8.81 -5.49
CA SER A 158 -7.43 9.51 -5.86
C SER A 158 -6.83 10.22 -4.64
N CYS A 159 -5.52 10.10 -4.44
CA CYS A 159 -4.76 10.78 -3.39
C CYS A 159 -5.08 10.33 -1.95
N VAL A 160 -5.63 9.13 -1.76
CA VAL A 160 -5.84 8.54 -0.42
C VAL A 160 -4.55 7.90 0.07
N GLN A 161 -4.06 8.33 1.23
CA GLN A 161 -2.87 7.76 1.85
C GLN A 161 -3.10 6.32 2.25
N THR A 162 -2.22 5.44 1.78
CA THR A 162 -2.23 4.02 2.09
C THR A 162 -0.80 3.47 2.01
N SER A 163 -0.52 2.45 2.82
CA SER A 163 0.67 1.63 2.69
C SER A 163 0.36 0.27 2.06
N VAL A 164 -0.86 0.03 1.58
CA VAL A 164 -1.27 -1.27 1.04
C VAL A 164 -1.79 -1.10 -0.38
N PHE A 165 -1.17 -1.81 -1.32
CA PHE A 165 -1.48 -1.78 -2.74
C PHE A 165 -1.64 -3.19 -3.29
N LYS A 166 -2.43 -3.33 -4.36
CA LYS A 166 -2.59 -4.58 -5.11
C LYS A 166 -1.78 -4.51 -6.40
N ARG A 167 -1.43 -5.67 -6.94
CA ARG A 167 -0.86 -5.78 -8.29
C ARG A 167 -1.83 -5.15 -9.31
N GLY A 168 -1.28 -4.42 -10.28
CA GLY A 168 -2.05 -3.62 -11.22
C GLY A 168 -2.35 -2.19 -10.75
N MET A 169 -2.29 -1.88 -9.45
CA MET A 169 -2.47 -0.51 -8.96
C MET A 169 -1.26 0.37 -9.32
N ARG A 170 -1.49 1.69 -9.39
CA ARG A 170 -0.42 2.69 -9.37
C ARG A 170 -0.19 3.19 -7.95
N ILE A 171 1.06 3.12 -7.51
CA ILE A 171 1.55 3.82 -6.33
C ILE A 171 1.96 5.23 -6.74
N VAL A 172 1.49 6.24 -6.03
CA VAL A 172 2.03 7.60 -6.14
C VAL A 172 2.80 7.90 -4.86
N PHE A 173 4.12 8.08 -4.99
CA PHE A 173 4.97 8.57 -3.92
C PHE A 173 4.86 10.08 -3.89
N ARG A 174 4.45 10.67 -2.77
CA ARG A 174 4.46 12.12 -2.57
C ARG A 174 5.50 12.48 -1.54
N PHE A 175 6.24 13.54 -1.78
CA PHE A 175 7.23 13.98 -0.80
C PHE A 175 7.54 15.46 -0.86
N GLU A 176 8.06 15.93 0.26
CA GLU A 176 8.62 17.27 0.45
C GLU A 176 10.05 17.14 0.91
N VAL A 177 10.88 18.09 0.50
CA VAL A 177 12.27 18.20 0.92
C VAL A 177 12.44 19.54 1.61
N LEU A 178 12.98 19.52 2.81
CA LEU A 178 13.32 20.72 3.58
C LEU A 178 14.83 20.77 3.77
N ASP A 179 15.42 21.93 3.54
CA ASP A 179 16.78 22.21 3.97
C ASP A 179 16.76 22.59 5.44
N ALA A 180 17.25 21.69 6.29
CA ALA A 180 17.25 21.86 7.73
C ALA A 180 18.20 22.98 8.20
N THR A 181 19.16 23.40 7.34
CA THR A 181 20.08 24.50 7.67
C THR A 181 19.43 25.87 7.46
N THR A 182 18.50 25.98 6.51
CA THR A 182 17.84 27.26 6.17
C THR A 182 16.37 27.30 6.56
N GLY A 183 15.77 26.16 6.92
CA GLY A 183 14.34 26.00 7.16
C GLY A 183 13.49 26.08 5.88
N LYS A 184 14.10 26.13 4.70
CA LYS A 184 13.38 26.30 3.44
C LYS A 184 12.90 24.96 2.89
N ARG A 185 11.66 24.96 2.39
CA ARG A 185 11.14 23.89 1.53
C ARG A 185 11.76 24.03 0.13
N LEU A 186 12.33 22.94 -0.38
CA LEU A 186 13.07 22.93 -1.64
C LEU A 186 12.18 22.57 -2.83
N THR A 187 12.41 23.26 -3.94
CA THR A 187 11.72 23.11 -5.21
C THR A 187 12.68 22.59 -6.29
N ASP A 188 12.22 22.49 -7.53
CA ASP A 188 13.08 22.15 -8.68
C ASP A 188 14.15 23.21 -8.99
N GLN A 189 14.03 24.41 -8.41
CA GLN A 189 15.05 25.45 -8.50
C GLN A 189 16.29 25.11 -7.66
N GLU A 190 16.14 24.37 -6.55
CA GLU A 190 17.24 24.01 -5.65
C GLU A 190 17.63 22.53 -5.71
N VAL A 191 16.69 21.65 -6.06
CA VAL A 191 16.95 20.20 -6.17
C VAL A 191 17.56 19.88 -7.53
N ALA A 192 18.70 19.18 -7.52
CA ALA A 192 19.35 18.68 -8.73
C ALA A 192 18.75 17.35 -9.20
N SER A 193 18.46 16.45 -8.26
CA SER A 193 17.78 15.19 -8.54
C SER A 193 16.89 14.77 -7.37
N ALA A 194 15.72 14.20 -7.68
CA ALA A 194 14.91 13.45 -6.73
C ALA A 194 14.39 12.20 -7.44
N ALA A 195 14.61 11.02 -6.87
CA ALA A 195 14.21 9.76 -7.47
C ALA A 195 13.85 8.72 -6.41
N VAL A 196 12.81 7.94 -6.69
CA VAL A 196 12.45 6.76 -5.89
C VAL A 196 13.13 5.56 -6.52
N LYS A 197 14.03 4.93 -5.78
CA LYS A 197 14.68 3.67 -6.14
C LYS A 197 13.87 2.50 -5.60
N LEU A 198 13.46 1.61 -6.49
CA LEU A 198 12.76 0.37 -6.15
C LEU A 198 13.75 -0.76 -5.79
N PRO A 199 13.29 -1.83 -5.10
CA PRO A 199 14.12 -2.99 -4.80
C PRO A 199 14.68 -3.70 -6.04
N THR A 200 14.01 -3.57 -7.19
CA THR A 200 14.43 -4.10 -8.49
C THR A 200 15.62 -3.33 -9.10
N GLY A 201 16.01 -2.20 -8.50
CA GLY A 201 17.05 -1.31 -9.01
C GLY A 201 16.54 -0.22 -9.94
N GLU A 202 15.28 -0.27 -10.36
CA GLU A 202 14.63 0.79 -11.14
C GLU A 202 14.59 2.10 -10.35
N GLU A 203 14.89 3.21 -11.02
CA GLU A 203 14.80 4.56 -10.45
C GLU A 203 13.73 5.38 -11.16
N ILE A 204 12.72 5.79 -10.40
CA ILE A 204 11.61 6.59 -10.88
C ILE A 204 11.90 8.05 -10.55
N LYS A 205 12.12 8.85 -11.58
CA LYS A 205 12.38 10.28 -11.42
C LYS A 205 11.17 10.98 -10.80
N GLY A 206 11.43 11.72 -9.72
CA GLY A 206 10.48 12.62 -9.09
C GLY A 206 10.27 13.89 -9.92
N ARG A 207 9.03 14.36 -9.99
CA ARG A 207 8.62 15.61 -10.61
C ARG A 207 8.05 16.54 -9.56
N PHE A 208 8.59 17.75 -9.46
CA PHE A 208 7.97 18.84 -8.73
C PHE A 208 6.89 19.49 -9.59
N GLY A 209 5.71 19.71 -9.03
CA GLY A 209 4.62 20.33 -9.76
C GLY A 209 3.41 20.63 -8.89
N ARG A 210 2.47 21.36 -9.47
CA ARG A 210 1.15 21.64 -8.88
C ARG A 210 0.25 20.40 -8.99
N HIS A 211 -0.40 20.05 -7.89
CA HIS A 211 -1.32 18.91 -7.80
C HIS A 211 -2.73 19.38 -7.50
N GLY A 212 -3.54 19.47 -8.55
CA GLY A 212 -4.89 20.01 -8.53
C GLY A 212 -5.11 21.05 -9.65
N SER A 213 -6.38 21.40 -9.89
CA SER A 213 -6.80 22.27 -11.00
C SER A 213 -6.89 23.75 -10.61
N THR A 214 -6.80 24.07 -9.32
CA THR A 214 -7.03 25.42 -8.79
C THR A 214 -5.72 26.17 -8.55
N ASN A 215 -5.79 27.49 -8.39
CA ASN A 215 -4.61 28.32 -8.14
C ASN A 215 -3.99 28.11 -6.74
N ASP A 216 -4.81 27.68 -5.78
CA ASP A 216 -4.40 27.31 -4.42
C ASP A 216 -3.96 25.84 -4.29
N SER A 217 -3.93 25.10 -5.39
CA SER A 217 -3.49 23.71 -5.38
C SER A 217 -2.05 23.58 -4.87
N PRO A 218 -1.78 22.60 -4.00
CA PRO A 218 -0.46 22.42 -3.41
C PRO A 218 0.57 22.03 -4.47
N TRP A 219 1.81 22.47 -4.25
CA TRP A 219 2.98 22.05 -5.01
C TRP A 219 3.74 21.03 -4.18
N PHE A 220 4.18 19.92 -4.76
CA PHE A 220 5.07 18.95 -4.11
C PHE A 220 5.70 18.02 -5.15
N TRP A 221 6.65 17.20 -4.69
CA TRP A 221 7.30 16.21 -5.53
C TRP A 221 6.47 14.94 -5.61
N THR A 222 6.42 14.35 -6.81
CA THR A 222 5.76 13.07 -7.04
C THR A 222 6.59 12.14 -7.90
N ALA A 223 6.51 10.85 -7.61
CA ALA A 223 6.95 9.76 -8.48
C ALA A 223 5.83 8.72 -8.55
N SER A 224 5.71 8.02 -9.67
CA SER A 224 4.62 7.05 -9.87
C SER A 224 5.15 5.71 -10.32
N PHE A 225 4.63 4.63 -9.73
CA PHE A 225 4.98 3.25 -10.07
C PHE A 225 3.71 2.45 -10.35
N ASP A 226 3.60 1.91 -11.56
CA ASP A 226 2.56 0.93 -11.88
C ASP A 226 3.04 -0.45 -11.48
N ILE A 227 2.36 -1.08 -10.52
CA ILE A 227 2.76 -2.39 -10.01
C ILE A 227 2.42 -3.45 -11.07
N PRO A 228 3.42 -4.15 -11.64
CA PRO A 228 3.16 -5.25 -12.58
C PRO A 228 2.23 -6.32 -11.99
N LEU A 229 1.42 -6.95 -12.85
CA LEU A 229 0.49 -8.01 -12.44
C LEU A 229 1.19 -9.25 -11.83
N ASN A 230 2.48 -9.41 -12.09
CA ASN A 230 3.35 -10.46 -11.57
C ASN A 230 4.37 -9.95 -10.53
N TYR A 231 4.23 -8.72 -10.02
CA TYR A 231 5.18 -8.19 -9.04
C TYR A 231 5.15 -9.02 -7.74
N PRO A 232 6.29 -9.26 -7.07
CA PRO A 232 6.31 -10.01 -5.82
C PRO A 232 5.40 -9.42 -4.74
N LEU A 233 4.74 -10.28 -3.98
CA LEU A 233 3.96 -9.87 -2.81
C LEU A 233 4.89 -9.57 -1.62
N GLY A 234 4.42 -8.75 -0.70
CA GLY A 234 5.13 -8.37 0.52
C GLY A 234 5.58 -6.92 0.53
N VAL A 235 6.64 -6.63 1.27
CA VAL A 235 7.13 -5.25 1.48
C VAL A 235 7.84 -4.73 0.24
N LEU A 236 7.46 -3.53 -0.19
CA LEU A 236 8.18 -2.74 -1.18
C LEU A 236 9.24 -1.88 -0.47
N ASP A 237 10.50 -2.34 -0.42
CA ASP A 237 11.62 -1.61 0.22
C ASP A 237 12.19 -0.49 -0.67
N TRP A 238 11.38 0.53 -0.93
CA TRP A 238 11.78 1.68 -1.74
C TRP A 238 12.64 2.68 -0.97
N THR A 239 13.51 3.40 -1.67
CA THR A 239 14.37 4.46 -1.12
C THR A 239 14.19 5.74 -1.92
N LEU A 240 13.97 6.89 -1.27
CA LEU A 240 14.00 8.18 -1.94
C LEU A 240 15.41 8.78 -1.86
N ASN A 241 16.02 9.01 -3.02
CA ASN A 241 17.31 9.68 -3.14
C ASN A 241 17.08 11.13 -3.62
N VAL A 242 17.58 12.09 -2.85
CA VAL A 242 17.53 13.51 -3.20
C VAL A 242 18.93 14.10 -3.16
N SER A 243 19.28 14.88 -4.19
CA SER A 243 20.47 15.72 -4.22
C SER A 243 20.10 17.16 -4.59
N THR A 244 20.75 18.13 -3.97
CA THR A 244 20.56 19.56 -4.23
C THR A 244 21.70 20.11 -5.08
N LYS A 245 21.47 21.25 -5.73
CA LYS A 245 22.46 21.91 -6.60
C LYS A 245 23.67 22.44 -5.82
N ASP A 246 23.52 22.68 -4.51
CA ASP A 246 24.60 23.05 -3.59
C ASP A 246 25.32 21.82 -2.97
N GLY A 247 25.04 20.61 -3.44
CA GLY A 247 25.79 19.40 -3.11
C GLY A 247 25.33 18.65 -1.85
N LYS A 248 24.23 19.07 -1.20
CA LYS A 248 23.61 18.28 -0.12
C LYS A 248 22.90 17.06 -0.73
N SER A 249 22.83 15.98 0.04
CA SER A 249 22.10 14.77 -0.37
C SER A 249 21.52 14.03 0.82
N ILE A 250 20.44 13.30 0.57
CA ILE A 250 19.80 12.41 1.53
C ILE A 250 19.24 11.17 0.81
N ALA A 251 19.37 10.02 1.48
CA ALA A 251 18.67 8.79 1.13
C ALA A 251 17.67 8.50 2.24
N TYR A 252 16.37 8.63 1.93
CA TYR A 252 15.28 8.40 2.87
C TYR A 252 14.69 7.01 2.64
N LYS A 253 14.49 6.28 3.73
CA LYS A 253 13.70 5.04 3.76
C LYS A 253 12.53 5.22 4.73
N PRO A 254 11.32 4.73 4.39
CA PRO A 254 10.22 4.70 5.35
C PRO A 254 10.61 3.91 6.59
N TRP A 255 10.23 4.44 7.74
CA TRP A 255 10.37 3.73 9.00
C TRP A 255 9.43 2.51 9.03
N ALA A 256 9.91 1.44 9.66
CA ALA A 256 9.17 0.21 9.84
C ALA A 256 8.68 0.10 11.28
N ILE A 257 7.37 0.08 11.47
CA ILE A 257 6.73 -0.55 12.62
C ILE A 257 6.33 -1.93 12.15
N SER A 258 7.12 -2.93 12.54
CA SER A 258 6.83 -4.32 12.27
C SER A 258 6.38 -5.00 13.57
N ASN A 259 5.26 -5.70 13.51
CA ASN A 259 4.83 -6.65 14.54
C ASN A 259 4.62 -8.01 13.85
N PRO A 260 5.68 -8.84 13.75
CA PRO A 260 5.65 -10.11 13.05
C PRO A 260 4.57 -11.06 13.57
N ASP A 261 4.33 -11.07 14.89
CA ASP A 261 3.33 -11.94 15.53
C ASP A 261 1.89 -11.64 15.08
N ARG A 262 1.65 -10.42 14.60
CA ARG A 262 0.36 -9.98 14.07
C ARG A 262 0.36 -9.82 12.55
N GLY A 263 1.47 -10.12 11.89
CA GLY A 263 1.65 -9.89 10.45
C GLY A 263 1.51 -8.42 10.03
N SER A 264 1.66 -7.46 10.96
CA SER A 264 1.47 -6.04 10.65
C SER A 264 2.81 -5.38 10.33
N GLU A 265 2.83 -4.59 9.27
CA GLU A 265 4.02 -3.88 8.81
C GLU A 265 3.59 -2.53 8.23
N SER A 266 4.19 -1.43 8.72
CA SER A 266 3.79 -0.07 8.34
C SER A 266 4.35 0.37 6.98
N ARG A 267 5.42 -0.26 6.50
CA ARG A 267 5.98 0.04 5.17
C ARG A 267 4.99 -0.29 4.07
N THR A 268 5.24 0.28 2.89
CA THR A 268 4.45 -0.01 1.69
C THR A 268 4.47 -1.51 1.39
N GLN A 269 3.31 -2.11 1.19
CA GLN A 269 3.09 -3.52 0.91
C GLN A 269 2.34 -3.70 -0.40
N ILE A 270 2.68 -4.80 -1.07
CA ILE A 270 1.97 -5.31 -2.23
C ILE A 270 1.30 -6.61 -1.81
N ILE A 271 -0.03 -6.61 -1.82
CA ILE A 271 -0.86 -7.74 -1.40
C ILE A 271 -1.60 -8.35 -2.58
N ASP A 272 -2.13 -9.54 -2.36
CA ASP A 272 -3.00 -10.20 -3.33
C ASP A 272 -4.45 -9.70 -3.26
N PHE A 273 -5.26 -10.17 -4.21
CA PHE A 273 -6.67 -9.85 -4.36
C PHE A 273 -7.57 -10.31 -3.23
#